data_AF-A0A0A1TY05-F1
#
_entry.id   AF-A0A0A1TY05-F1
#
_cell.length_a   1.000
_cell.length_b   1.000
_cell.length_c   1.000
_cell.angle_alpha   90.00
_cell.angle_beta   90.00
_cell.angle_gamma   90.00
#
_symmetry.space_group_name_H-M   'P 1'
#
loop_
_entity.id
_entity.type
_entity.pdbx_description
1 polymer ?
#
loop_
_entity_poly.entity_id
_entity_poly.type
_entity_poly.pdbx_seq_one_letter_code
_entity_poly.pdbx_strand_id
1 'polypeptide(L)'
;MQMTLKFQGKQLTFKDSYTLISTSFAPFPKMFGLSNIQKEIYPYNYYNKDNIENNCGNFFEADKYETNQWTKEQFQLFNENIDKIENCRIDEFKFDMKAYCVFYCNQYVRILKQGHSKFRDVCLEYLNIDVDKVISASLANTYFKQNVYSKINNLKEYGGKVREFIQGAIYGGRCMTRDNKKWYVNDELYDYDACSLYPSAINR
;
A
#
# COMPACT_ATOMS: atom_id res chain seq x y z
N MET A 1 -9.70 8.57 -1.43
CA MET A 1 -9.91 10.00 -1.08
C MET A 1 -9.24 10.87 -2.15
N GLN A 2 -9.90 11.94 -2.61
CA GLN A 2 -9.35 12.86 -3.62
C GLN A 2 -9.56 14.30 -3.16
N MET A 3 -8.54 15.14 -3.30
CA MET A 3 -8.61 16.58 -3.07
C MET A 3 -8.16 17.30 -4.32
N THR A 4 -8.90 18.32 -4.74
CA THR A 4 -8.57 19.13 -5.91
C THR A 4 -8.56 20.60 -5.52
N LEU A 5 -7.50 21.31 -5.87
CA LEU A 5 -7.31 22.72 -5.57
C LEU A 5 -6.70 23.46 -6.76
N LYS A 6 -6.89 24.79 -6.81
CA LYS A 6 -6.25 25.65 -7.81
C LYS A 6 -5.04 26.34 -7.18
N PHE A 7 -3.88 26.22 -7.81
CA PHE A 7 -2.64 26.87 -7.39
C PHE A 7 -1.96 27.49 -8.60
N GLN A 8 -1.69 28.80 -8.56
CA GLN A 8 -1.05 29.55 -9.66
C GLN A 8 -1.70 29.29 -11.03
N GLY A 9 -3.02 29.27 -11.10
CA GLY A 9 -3.78 29.01 -12.33
C GLY A 9 -3.80 27.54 -12.79
N LYS A 10 -3.10 26.63 -12.11
CA LYS A 10 -3.11 25.19 -12.39
C LYS A 10 -4.05 24.46 -11.43
N GLN A 11 -4.71 23.41 -11.92
CA GLN A 11 -5.46 22.49 -11.08
C GLN A 11 -4.52 21.39 -10.57
N LEU A 12 -4.40 21.27 -9.25
CA LEU A 12 -3.66 20.20 -8.59
C LEU A 12 -4.67 19.21 -7.99
N THR A 13 -4.48 17.93 -8.29
CA THR A 13 -5.32 16.85 -7.75
C THR A 13 -4.44 15.88 -6.97
N PHE A 14 -4.74 15.74 -5.69
CA PHE A 14 -4.10 14.81 -4.76
C PHE A 14 -5.00 13.60 -4.61
N LYS A 15 -4.41 12.42 -4.83
CA LYS A 15 -5.09 11.13 -4.70
C LYS A 15 -4.34 10.27 -3.71
N ASP A 16 -5.11 9.60 -2.85
CA ASP A 16 -4.55 8.60 -1.96
C ASP A 16 -4.33 7.29 -2.72
N SER A 17 -3.06 6.96 -2.97
CA SER A 17 -2.66 5.72 -3.64
C SER A 17 -3.18 4.46 -2.92
N TYR A 18 -3.31 4.46 -1.60
CA TYR A 18 -3.74 3.29 -0.83
C TYR A 18 -5.21 2.94 -1.08
N THR A 19 -6.01 3.95 -1.42
CA THR A 19 -7.41 3.74 -1.78
C THR A 19 -7.58 3.09 -3.15
N LEU A 20 -6.55 3.10 -3.98
CA LEU A 20 -6.54 2.48 -5.31
C LEU A 20 -5.78 1.15 -5.29
N ILE A 21 -4.66 1.08 -4.57
CA ILE A 21 -3.79 -0.07 -4.40
C ILE A 21 -3.69 -0.35 -2.90
N SER A 22 -4.66 -1.10 -2.36
CA SER A 22 -4.81 -1.33 -0.92
C SER A 22 -3.86 -2.42 -0.40
N THR A 23 -2.56 -2.15 -0.49
CA THR A 23 -1.50 -3.01 0.04
C THR A 23 -0.47 -2.17 0.79
N SER A 24 0.20 -2.78 1.76
CA SER A 24 1.38 -2.19 2.37
C SER A 24 2.51 -2.07 1.34
N PHE A 25 3.50 -1.24 1.66
CA PHE A 25 4.59 -0.93 0.73
C PHE A 25 5.63 -2.05 0.60
N ALA A 26 5.84 -2.84 1.66
CA ALA A 26 6.80 -3.95 1.66
C ALA A 26 6.60 -4.97 0.51
N PRO A 27 5.37 -5.43 0.19
CA PRO A 27 5.15 -6.33 -0.94
C PRO A 27 5.11 -5.63 -2.31
N PHE A 28 5.04 -4.29 -2.37
CA PHE A 28 4.87 -3.51 -3.60
C PHE A 28 5.90 -3.86 -4.70
N PRO A 29 7.21 -3.98 -4.38
CA PRO A 29 8.24 -4.42 -5.32
C PRO A 29 7.90 -5.74 -6.00
N LYS A 30 7.54 -6.75 -5.21
CA LYS A 30 7.23 -8.10 -5.68
C LYS A 30 5.91 -8.13 -6.45
N MET A 31 4.90 -7.42 -5.96
CA MET A 31 3.56 -7.37 -6.56
C MET A 31 3.60 -6.85 -8.01
N PHE A 32 4.45 -5.87 -8.28
CA PHE A 32 4.61 -5.29 -9.62
C PHE A 32 5.86 -5.77 -10.36
N GLY A 33 6.57 -6.79 -9.87
CA GLY A 33 7.80 -7.29 -10.48
C GLY A 33 8.83 -6.17 -10.75
N LEU A 34 9.00 -5.25 -9.80
CA LEU A 34 9.97 -4.16 -9.90
C LEU A 34 11.39 -4.70 -9.63
N SER A 35 12.34 -4.35 -10.50
CA SER A 35 13.75 -4.70 -10.37
C SER A 35 14.59 -3.51 -9.92
N ASN A 36 15.82 -3.78 -9.47
CA ASN A 36 16.78 -2.76 -9.03
C ASN A 36 16.30 -1.92 -7.83
N ILE A 37 15.59 -2.57 -6.90
CA ILE A 37 15.16 -1.94 -5.66
C ILE A 37 16.24 -2.16 -4.62
N GLN A 38 16.86 -1.06 -4.21
CA GLN A 38 17.79 -1.06 -3.10
C GLN A 38 16.98 -1.23 -1.81
N LYS A 39 17.22 -2.35 -1.10
CA LYS A 39 16.59 -2.59 0.19
C LYS A 39 17.02 -1.53 1.18
N GLU A 40 16.06 -0.95 1.88
CA GLU A 40 16.26 0.14 2.81
C GLU A 40 15.82 -0.22 4.22
N ILE A 41 16.42 0.48 5.19
CA ILE A 41 16.02 0.49 6.58
C ILE A 41 16.05 1.92 7.08
N TYR A 42 15.13 2.27 7.96
CA TYR A 42 14.97 3.64 8.45
C TYR A 42 14.76 3.65 9.96
N PRO A 43 15.57 4.41 10.73
CA PRO A 43 15.43 4.50 12.17
C PRO A 43 14.42 5.58 12.57
N TYR A 44 13.12 5.27 12.45
CA TYR A 44 12.03 6.21 12.66
C TYR A 44 12.11 6.97 13.98
N ASN A 45 12.39 6.28 15.09
CA ASN A 45 12.38 6.87 16.42
C ASN A 45 13.68 7.63 16.73
N TYR A 46 14.75 7.40 15.96
CA TYR A 46 15.99 8.17 16.06
C TYR A 46 15.90 9.54 15.38
N TYR A 47 15.01 9.69 14.39
CA TYR A 47 14.73 10.95 13.70
C TYR A 47 13.77 11.85 14.50
N ASN A 48 14.19 12.22 15.71
CA ASN A 48 13.52 13.22 16.53
C ASN A 48 14.01 14.65 16.20
N LYS A 49 13.35 15.66 16.77
CA LYS A 49 13.63 17.07 16.52
C LYS A 49 15.09 17.43 16.78
N ASP A 50 15.63 17.06 17.94
CA ASP A 50 16.99 17.44 18.36
C ASP A 50 18.04 16.83 17.43
N ASN A 51 17.89 15.55 17.08
CA ASN A 51 18.82 14.85 16.20
C ASN A 51 18.79 15.41 14.77
N ILE A 52 17.60 15.75 14.24
CA ILE A 52 17.45 16.35 12.90
C ILE A 52 18.03 17.77 12.84
N GLU A 53 17.84 18.57 13.90
CA GLU A 53 18.41 19.92 13.99
C GLU A 53 19.95 19.87 14.00
N ASN A 54 20.52 18.94 14.76
CA ASN A 54 21.97 18.70 14.79
C ASN A 54 22.52 18.08 13.49
N ASN A 55 21.67 17.34 12.74
CA ASN A 55 21.97 16.69 11.47
C ASN A 55 23.21 15.76 11.49
N CYS A 56 23.54 15.19 12.64
CA CYS A 56 24.73 14.38 12.83
C CYS A 56 24.37 13.16 13.66
N GLY A 57 24.00 12.07 12.98
CA GLY A 57 23.52 10.85 13.61
C GLY A 57 24.66 9.91 13.94
N ASN A 58 24.56 9.18 15.05
CA ASN A 58 25.48 8.12 15.42
C ASN A 58 24.94 6.77 14.94
N PHE A 59 25.76 6.05 14.18
CA PHE A 59 25.46 4.74 13.63
C PHE A 59 25.05 3.71 14.71
N PHE A 60 25.76 3.65 15.83
CA PHE A 60 25.51 2.66 16.89
C PHE A 60 24.27 2.97 17.73
N GLU A 61 23.72 4.18 17.61
CA GLU A 61 22.51 4.58 18.34
C GLU A 61 21.26 4.58 17.46
N ALA A 62 21.40 4.25 16.17
CA ALA A 62 20.33 4.41 15.19
C ALA A 62 19.06 3.63 15.55
N ASP A 63 19.16 2.44 16.17
CA ASP A 63 17.99 1.64 16.56
C ASP A 63 17.61 1.76 18.05
N LYS A 64 18.33 2.59 18.82
CA LYS A 64 18.23 2.67 20.29
C LYS A 64 16.81 2.92 20.79
N TYR A 65 16.01 3.63 20.00
CA TYR A 65 14.64 4.00 20.34
C TYR A 65 13.58 3.18 19.59
N GLU A 66 13.98 2.22 18.75
CA GLU A 66 13.05 1.36 18.02
C GLU A 66 12.39 0.33 18.95
N THR A 67 11.11 0.01 18.69
CA THR A 67 10.35 -0.98 19.46
C THR A 67 11.04 -2.34 19.47
N ASN A 68 11.65 -2.70 18.34
CA ASN A 68 12.48 -3.90 18.20
C ASN A 68 13.86 -3.45 17.74
N GLN A 69 14.88 -3.87 18.48
CA GLN A 69 16.28 -3.63 18.10
C GLN A 69 16.62 -4.34 16.79
N TRP A 70 17.51 -3.75 16.02
CA TRP A 70 17.89 -4.24 14.72
C TRP A 70 18.77 -5.49 14.82
N THR A 71 18.58 -6.42 13.87
CA THR A 71 19.49 -7.55 13.72
C THR A 71 20.82 -7.09 13.14
N LYS A 72 21.84 -7.95 13.22
CA LYS A 72 23.16 -7.66 12.64
C LYS A 72 23.10 -7.38 11.14
N GLU A 73 22.24 -8.10 10.42
CA GLU A 73 22.03 -7.92 8.98
C GLU A 73 21.37 -6.56 8.68
N GLN A 74 20.48 -6.09 9.54
CA GLN A 74 19.84 -4.78 9.42
C GLN A 74 20.83 -3.64 9.64
N PHE A 75 21.71 -3.76 10.64
CA PHE A 75 22.81 -2.81 10.84
C PHE A 75 23.78 -2.80 9.66
N GLN A 76 24.14 -3.97 9.13
CA GLN A 76 24.99 -4.07 7.95
C GLN A 76 24.33 -3.37 6.74
N LEU A 77 23.04 -3.61 6.50
CA LEU A 77 22.30 -2.95 5.44
C LEU A 77 22.26 -1.43 5.61
N PHE A 78 22.05 -0.94 6.83
CA PHE A 78 22.06 0.48 7.14
C PHE A 78 23.43 1.11 6.82
N ASN A 79 24.52 0.45 7.25
CA ASN A 79 25.88 0.89 7.00
C ASN A 79 26.19 0.96 5.50
N GLU A 80 25.86 -0.10 4.76
CA GLU A 80 26.04 -0.15 3.30
C GLU A 80 25.21 0.93 2.58
N ASN A 81 24.03 1.28 3.10
CA ASN A 81 23.23 2.36 2.53
C ASN A 81 23.88 3.72 2.76
N ILE A 82 24.41 4.00 3.96
CA ILE A 82 25.17 5.22 4.25
C ILE A 82 26.33 5.37 3.27
N ASP A 83 27.08 4.29 3.02
CA ASP A 83 28.26 4.32 2.13
C ASP A 83 27.89 4.54 0.65
N LYS A 84 26.68 4.15 0.24
CA LYS A 84 26.18 4.35 -1.13
C LYS A 84 25.63 5.75 -1.39
N ILE A 85 25.30 6.50 -0.34
CA ILE A 85 24.71 7.83 -0.47
C ILE A 85 25.83 8.86 -0.48
N GLU A 86 25.86 9.65 -1.55
CA GLU A 86 26.86 10.70 -1.72
C GLU A 86 26.83 11.68 -0.53
N ASN A 87 28.00 11.93 0.06
CA ASN A 87 28.20 12.82 1.22
C ASN A 87 27.36 12.46 2.46
N CYS A 88 26.88 11.22 2.60
CA CYS A 88 26.14 10.80 3.79
C CYS A 88 27.05 10.34 4.92
N ARG A 89 28.13 9.61 4.64
CA ARG A 89 29.11 9.29 5.69
C ARG A 89 29.90 10.53 6.08
N ILE A 90 29.90 10.85 7.36
CA ILE A 90 30.72 11.94 7.93
C ILE A 90 32.04 11.38 8.44
N ASP A 91 31.97 10.32 9.25
CA ASP A 91 33.14 9.62 9.78
C ASP A 91 32.82 8.12 10.03
N GLU A 92 33.67 7.41 10.78
CA GLU A 92 33.48 5.98 11.09
C GLU A 92 32.15 5.71 11.83
N PHE A 93 31.71 6.64 12.67
CA PHE A 93 30.55 6.48 13.55
C PHE A 93 29.38 7.39 13.22
N LYS A 94 29.59 8.40 12.37
CA LYS A 94 28.61 9.45 12.11
C LYS A 94 28.16 9.52 10.66
N PHE A 95 26.90 9.89 10.49
CA PHE A 95 26.27 10.10 9.20
C PHE A 95 25.38 11.34 9.16
N ASP A 96 25.22 11.91 7.98
CA ASP A 96 24.30 13.02 7.70
C ASP A 96 22.87 12.49 7.64
N MET A 97 22.08 12.86 8.64
CA MET A 97 20.71 12.38 8.80
C MET A 97 19.79 12.87 7.69
N LYS A 98 19.93 14.14 7.26
CA LYS A 98 19.10 14.73 6.20
C LYS A 98 19.42 14.09 4.86
N ALA A 99 20.70 13.86 4.54
CA ALA A 99 21.10 13.16 3.31
C ALA A 99 20.47 11.75 3.25
N TYR A 100 20.54 11.00 4.35
CA TYR A 100 19.91 9.68 4.42
C TYR A 100 18.38 9.74 4.30
N CYS A 101 17.74 10.72 4.96
CA CYS A 101 16.29 10.93 4.87
C CYS A 101 15.82 11.28 3.45
N VAL A 102 16.56 12.16 2.76
CA VAL A 102 16.28 12.50 1.35
C VAL A 102 16.40 11.27 0.47
N PHE A 103 17.46 10.47 0.63
CA PHE A 103 17.62 9.22 -0.09
C PHE A 103 16.43 8.26 0.15
N TYR A 104 16.08 8.01 1.41
CA TYR A 104 14.98 7.13 1.78
C TYR A 104 13.64 7.59 1.18
N CYS A 105 13.31 8.88 1.34
CA CYS A 105 12.08 9.47 0.78
C CYS A 105 12.05 9.35 -0.75
N ASN A 106 13.17 9.62 -1.42
CA ASN A 106 13.26 9.51 -2.88
C ASN A 106 13.04 8.08 -3.36
N GLN A 107 13.62 7.09 -2.69
CA GLN A 107 13.41 5.68 -3.05
C GLN A 107 11.95 5.27 -2.85
N TYR A 108 11.33 5.68 -1.73
CA TYR A 108 9.92 5.39 -1.46
C TYR A 108 9.01 5.98 -2.55
N VAL A 109 9.19 7.27 -2.91
CA VAL A 109 8.41 7.91 -3.97
C VAL A 109 8.69 7.29 -5.34
N ARG A 110 9.93 6.90 -5.62
CA ARG A 110 10.32 6.23 -6.88
C ARG A 110 9.61 4.88 -7.02
N ILE A 111 9.66 4.03 -6.00
CA ILE A 111 9.02 2.70 -6.02
C ILE A 111 7.50 2.86 -6.14
N LEU A 112 6.91 3.80 -5.39
CA LEU A 112 5.48 4.09 -5.51
C LEU A 112 5.11 4.51 -6.93
N LYS A 113 5.88 5.43 -7.53
CA LYS A 113 5.69 5.87 -8.91
C LYS A 113 5.78 4.71 -9.90
N GLN A 114 6.82 3.88 -9.79
CA GLN A 114 7.01 2.76 -10.71
C GLN A 114 5.90 1.72 -10.60
N GLY A 115 5.51 1.34 -9.38
CA GLY A 115 4.42 0.39 -9.18
C GLY A 115 3.06 0.96 -9.61
N HIS A 116 2.80 2.25 -9.35
CA HIS A 116 1.60 2.93 -9.85
C HIS A 116 1.57 2.97 -11.39
N SER A 117 2.68 3.29 -12.05
CA SER A 117 2.77 3.26 -13.52
C SER A 117 2.45 1.88 -14.07
N LYS A 118 3.07 0.81 -13.52
CA LYS A 118 2.76 -0.57 -13.93
C LYS A 118 1.29 -0.94 -13.68
N PHE A 119 0.73 -0.54 -12.54
CA PHE A 119 -0.69 -0.76 -12.25
C PHE A 119 -1.59 -0.09 -13.28
N ARG A 120 -1.28 1.16 -13.64
CA ARG A 120 -2.00 1.90 -14.69
C ARG A 120 -1.88 1.21 -16.04
N ASP A 121 -0.68 0.78 -16.43
CA ASP A 121 -0.44 0.12 -17.71
C ASP A 121 -1.27 -1.18 -17.82
N VAL A 122 -1.27 -2.00 -16.76
CA VAL A 122 -2.10 -3.22 -16.70
C VAL A 122 -3.59 -2.89 -16.79
N CYS A 123 -4.07 -1.86 -16.09
CA CYS A 123 -5.47 -1.47 -16.17
C CYS A 123 -5.87 -0.92 -17.55
N LEU A 124 -4.96 -0.19 -18.21
CA LEU A 124 -5.18 0.27 -19.57
C LEU A 124 -5.21 -0.89 -20.55
N GLU A 125 -4.27 -1.84 -20.45
CA GLU A 125 -4.16 -3.00 -21.34
C GLU A 125 -5.36 -3.94 -21.22
N TYR A 126 -5.69 -4.36 -19.99
CA TYR A 126 -6.68 -5.43 -19.77
C TYR A 126 -8.10 -4.91 -19.53
N LEU A 127 -8.25 -3.70 -19.01
CA LEU A 127 -9.57 -3.15 -18.65
C LEU A 127 -9.98 -1.95 -19.51
N ASN A 128 -9.08 -1.38 -20.32
CA ASN A 128 -9.27 -0.12 -21.04
C ASN A 128 -9.70 1.03 -20.10
N ILE A 129 -9.15 1.06 -18.89
CA ILE A 129 -9.45 2.07 -17.88
C ILE A 129 -8.18 2.77 -17.44
N ASP A 130 -8.19 4.09 -17.59
CA ASP A 130 -7.16 4.95 -17.03
C ASP A 130 -7.43 5.20 -15.54
N VAL A 131 -6.69 4.54 -14.66
CA VAL A 131 -6.89 4.64 -13.21
C VAL A 131 -6.66 6.06 -12.67
N ASP A 132 -5.89 6.90 -13.38
CA ASP A 132 -5.73 8.31 -13.04
C ASP A 132 -7.02 9.12 -13.22
N LYS A 133 -8.01 8.59 -13.94
CA LYS A 133 -9.33 9.23 -14.15
C LYS A 133 -10.42 8.65 -13.25
N VAL A 134 -10.10 7.62 -12.48
CA VAL A 134 -11.05 6.91 -11.61
C VAL A 134 -10.90 7.37 -10.15
N ILE A 135 -12.01 7.34 -9.40
CA ILE A 135 -12.00 7.53 -7.95
C ILE A 135 -11.79 6.16 -7.30
N SER A 136 -10.61 5.91 -6.73
CA SER A 136 -10.23 4.81 -5.82
C SER A 136 -11.13 3.55 -5.75
N ALA A 137 -12.22 3.58 -4.97
CA ALA A 137 -13.13 2.44 -4.77
C ALA A 137 -14.00 2.06 -6.00
N SER A 138 -13.79 2.69 -7.15
CA SER A 138 -14.66 2.54 -8.33
C SER A 138 -14.01 1.85 -9.52
N LEU A 139 -12.80 1.30 -9.45
CA LEU A 139 -12.22 0.62 -10.61
C LEU A 139 -13.10 -0.54 -11.12
N ALA A 140 -13.44 -1.48 -10.24
CA ALA A 140 -14.33 -2.59 -10.58
C ALA A 140 -15.73 -2.09 -11.01
N ASN A 141 -16.29 -1.12 -10.29
CA ASN A 141 -17.59 -0.54 -10.63
C ASN A 141 -17.57 0.19 -11.99
N THR A 142 -16.47 0.87 -12.34
CA THR A 142 -16.27 1.55 -13.63
C THR A 142 -16.24 0.51 -14.74
N TYR A 143 -15.50 -0.58 -14.54
CA TYR A 143 -15.46 -1.69 -15.49
C TYR A 143 -16.85 -2.31 -15.69
N PHE A 144 -17.57 -2.60 -14.60
CA PHE A 144 -18.93 -3.15 -14.69
C PHE A 144 -19.92 -2.17 -15.34
N LYS A 145 -19.85 -0.87 -15.03
CA LYS A 145 -20.65 0.17 -15.66
C LYS A 145 -20.46 0.18 -17.18
N GLN A 146 -19.22 0.13 -17.64
CA GLN A 146 -18.89 0.16 -19.06
C GLN A 146 -19.27 -1.13 -19.79
N ASN A 147 -19.02 -2.29 -19.17
CA ASN A 147 -19.01 -3.57 -19.88
C ASN A 147 -20.21 -4.48 -19.59
N VAL A 148 -20.90 -4.28 -18.47
CA VAL A 148 -21.99 -5.15 -17.99
C VAL A 148 -23.27 -4.37 -17.82
N TYR A 149 -23.32 -3.43 -16.89
CA TYR A 149 -24.51 -2.69 -16.50
C TYR A 149 -25.13 -1.91 -17.67
N SER A 150 -24.30 -1.31 -18.52
CA SER A 150 -24.72 -0.60 -19.74
C SER A 150 -25.50 -1.47 -20.74
N LYS A 151 -25.33 -2.79 -20.67
CA LYS A 151 -25.96 -3.77 -21.59
C LYS A 151 -27.25 -4.37 -21.02
N ILE A 152 -27.65 -3.99 -19.81
CA ILE A 152 -28.84 -4.52 -19.13
C ILE A 152 -30.00 -3.53 -19.29
N ASN A 153 -30.97 -3.87 -20.14
CA ASN A 153 -32.08 -2.97 -20.52
C ASN A 153 -32.94 -2.48 -19.34
N ASN A 154 -33.08 -3.28 -18.28
CA ASN A 154 -33.95 -2.99 -17.14
C ASN A 154 -33.18 -2.78 -15.82
N LEU A 155 -31.91 -2.40 -15.89
CA LEU A 155 -31.16 -2.05 -14.68
C LEU A 155 -31.70 -0.75 -14.08
N LYS A 156 -31.99 -0.74 -12.78
CA LYS A 156 -32.50 0.41 -12.04
C LYS A 156 -31.62 0.70 -10.83
N GLU A 157 -31.41 1.98 -10.56
CA GLU A 157 -30.80 2.41 -9.31
C GLU A 157 -31.90 2.57 -8.23
N TYR A 158 -31.56 2.23 -6.97
CA TYR A 158 -32.45 2.41 -5.83
C TYR A 158 -31.71 3.16 -4.71
N GLY A 159 -32.46 3.93 -3.93
CA GLY A 159 -31.92 4.80 -2.88
C GLY A 159 -32.87 4.97 -1.70
N GLY A 160 -32.47 5.78 -0.73
CA GLY A 160 -33.31 6.14 0.42
C GLY A 160 -33.82 4.93 1.20
N LYS A 161 -35.12 4.92 1.52
CA LYS A 161 -35.78 3.89 2.32
C LYS A 161 -35.78 2.50 1.67
N VAL A 162 -35.86 2.43 0.34
CA VAL A 162 -35.75 1.15 -0.38
C VAL A 162 -34.37 0.54 -0.19
N ARG A 163 -33.31 1.35 -0.32
CA ARG A 163 -31.93 0.90 -0.06
C ARG A 163 -31.75 0.42 1.38
N GLU A 164 -32.25 1.19 2.35
CA GLU A 164 -32.17 0.86 3.77
C GLU A 164 -32.86 -0.48 4.08
N PHE A 165 -34.06 -0.69 3.53
CA PHE A 165 -34.80 -1.95 3.67
C PHE A 165 -34.04 -3.14 3.07
N ILE A 166 -33.55 -3.02 1.83
CA ILE A 166 -32.78 -4.08 1.15
C ILE A 166 -31.48 -4.38 1.90
N GLN A 167 -30.79 -3.35 2.43
CA GLN A 167 -29.55 -3.51 3.19
C GLN A 167 -29.74 -4.41 4.42
N GLY A 168 -30.94 -4.44 5.01
CA GLY A 168 -31.27 -5.34 6.13
C GLY A 168 -31.25 -6.83 5.77
N ALA A 169 -31.31 -7.18 4.49
CA ALA A 169 -31.19 -8.55 4.00
C ALA A 169 -29.76 -8.91 3.51
N ILE A 170 -28.83 -7.95 3.52
CA ILE A 170 -27.45 -8.16 3.06
C ILE A 170 -26.58 -8.53 4.26
N TYR A 171 -26.04 -9.75 4.23
CA TYR A 171 -25.11 -10.26 5.24
C TYR A 171 -23.73 -10.46 4.62
N GLY A 172 -22.68 -10.23 5.41
CA GLY A 172 -21.30 -10.49 4.99
C GLY A 172 -20.92 -11.97 5.03
N GLY A 173 -19.64 -12.25 4.76
CA GLY A 173 -19.07 -13.59 4.90
C GLY A 173 -19.17 -14.09 6.35
N ARG A 174 -19.46 -15.38 6.51
CA ARG A 174 -19.56 -16.01 7.82
C ARG A 174 -18.19 -16.48 8.29
N CYS A 175 -17.69 -15.89 9.37
CA CYS A 175 -16.49 -16.37 10.07
C CYS A 175 -16.93 -17.02 11.38
N MET A 176 -16.77 -18.33 11.50
CA MET A 176 -17.15 -19.08 12.70
C MET A 176 -16.26 -20.29 12.90
N THR A 177 -16.16 -20.72 14.15
CA THR A 177 -15.69 -22.06 14.50
C THR A 177 -16.87 -23.02 14.57
N ARG A 178 -16.60 -24.34 14.57
CA ARG A 178 -17.63 -25.36 14.83
C ARG A 178 -18.38 -25.01 16.13
N ASP A 179 -19.71 -25.05 16.09
CA ASP A 179 -20.58 -24.69 17.23
C ASP A 179 -20.38 -23.30 17.85
N ASN A 180 -19.70 -22.35 17.17
CA ASN A 180 -19.38 -21.01 17.69
C ASN A 180 -18.66 -20.99 19.04
N LYS A 181 -17.86 -22.02 19.35
CA LYS A 181 -17.05 -22.09 20.58
C LYS A 181 -15.54 -22.08 20.27
N LYS A 182 -14.73 -21.73 21.26
CA LYS A 182 -13.26 -21.85 21.13
C LYS A 182 -12.87 -23.33 21.12
N TRP A 183 -11.95 -23.69 20.25
CA TRP A 183 -11.40 -25.04 20.16
C TRP A 183 -9.90 -25.00 20.41
N TYR A 184 -9.40 -26.02 21.09
CA TYR A 184 -7.99 -26.33 21.20
C TYR A 184 -7.81 -27.72 20.59
N VAL A 185 -7.01 -27.83 19.54
CA VAL A 185 -6.85 -29.05 18.74
C VAL A 185 -5.36 -29.30 18.58
N ASN A 186 -4.90 -30.51 18.88
CA ASN A 186 -3.51 -30.95 18.76
C ASN A 186 -3.31 -31.95 17.61
N ASP A 187 -4.30 -32.06 16.72
CA ASP A 187 -4.29 -32.94 15.55
C ASP A 187 -3.93 -32.17 14.28
N GLU A 188 -3.53 -32.88 13.24
CA GLU A 188 -3.33 -32.31 11.90
C GLU A 188 -4.68 -31.87 11.30
N LEU A 189 -4.73 -30.64 10.79
CA LEU A 189 -5.91 -30.05 10.19
C LEU A 189 -5.70 -29.82 8.70
N TYR A 190 -6.72 -30.15 7.91
CA TYR A 190 -6.79 -29.81 6.49
C TYR A 190 -7.55 -28.50 6.32
N ASP A 191 -6.92 -27.54 5.65
CA ASP A 191 -7.54 -26.27 5.29
C ASP A 191 -8.08 -26.35 3.85
N TYR A 192 -9.31 -25.86 3.65
CA TYR A 192 -9.95 -25.80 2.34
C TYR A 192 -10.45 -24.39 2.10
N ASP A 193 -9.93 -23.77 1.04
CA ASP A 193 -10.37 -22.46 0.58
C ASP A 193 -11.02 -22.56 -0.81
N ALA A 194 -12.12 -21.85 -0.99
CA ALA A 194 -12.85 -21.87 -2.25
C ALA A 194 -12.24 -20.90 -3.26
N CYS A 195 -11.83 -21.39 -4.42
CA CYS A 195 -11.27 -20.56 -5.49
C CYS A 195 -12.27 -19.49 -5.96
N SER A 196 -12.00 -18.22 -5.63
CA SER A 196 -12.80 -17.07 -6.07
C SER A 196 -14.30 -17.19 -5.78
N LEU A 197 -14.66 -17.53 -4.53
CA LEU A 197 -16.04 -17.82 -4.10
C LEU A 197 -17.11 -16.86 -4.65
N TYR A 198 -16.93 -15.54 -4.49
CA TYR A 198 -17.92 -14.56 -4.95
C TYR A 198 -18.03 -14.50 -6.49
N PRO A 199 -16.94 -14.33 -7.27
CA PRO A 199 -17.00 -14.46 -8.72
C PRO A 199 -17.66 -15.77 -9.21
N SER A 200 -17.32 -16.90 -8.59
CA SER A 200 -17.91 -18.20 -8.97
C SER A 200 -19.41 -18.25 -8.68
N ALA A 201 -19.88 -17.62 -7.60
CA ALA A 201 -21.30 -17.53 -7.30
C ALA A 201 -22.05 -16.61 -8.27
N ILE A 202 -21.44 -15.51 -8.73
CA ILE A 202 -22.02 -14.60 -9.73
C ILE A 202 -22.15 -15.26 -11.10
N ASN A 203 -21.21 -16.15 -11.46
CA ASN A 203 -21.21 -16.86 -12.73
C ASN A 203 -22.23 -18.03 -12.81
N ARG A 204 -22.76 -18.48 -11.68
CA ARG A 204 -23.78 -19.56 -11.63
C ARG A 204 -25.13 -19.08 -12.14
#